data_AF-A0A967SAB1-F1
#
_entry.id   AF-A0A967SAB1-F1
#
_cell.length_a   1.000
_cell.length_b   1.000
_cell.length_c   1.000
_cell.angle_alpha   90.00
_cell.angle_beta   90.00
_cell.angle_gamma   90.00
#
_symmetry.space_group_name_H-M   'P 1'
#
loop_
_entity.id
_entity.type
_entity.pdbx_description
1 polymer ?
#
loop_
_entity_poly.entity_id
_entity_poly.type
_entity_poly.pdbx_seq_one_letter_code
_entity_poly.pdbx_strand_id
1 'polypeptide(L)'
;MSQSKEKRRKRREMRLMQQEATWLQKAVFAFGKVEDIREKIADMNETEPDPLTVELEGTEIPLDDIAEALEERVQGTLEMLRERRGMVPRS
;
A
#
# COMPACT_ATOMS: atom_id res chain seq x y z
N MET A 1 -2.58 37.34 1.02
CA MET A 1 -2.22 36.38 2.11
C MET A 1 -2.91 35.01 2.00
N SER A 2 -4.17 34.91 1.53
CA SER A 2 -4.93 33.65 1.44
C SER A 2 -4.27 32.55 0.57
N GLN A 3 -3.80 32.90 -0.64
CA GLN A 3 -3.23 31.93 -1.59
C GLN A 3 -1.96 31.21 -1.09
N SER A 4 -1.16 31.82 -0.22
CA SER A 4 0.05 31.20 0.34
C SER A 4 -0.29 30.08 1.34
N LYS A 5 -1.31 30.29 2.18
CA LYS A 5 -1.81 29.27 3.12
C LYS A 5 -2.44 28.09 2.39
N GLU A 6 -3.20 28.36 1.33
CA GLU A 6 -3.83 27.32 0.51
C GLU A 6 -2.79 26.46 -0.22
N LYS A 7 -1.78 27.09 -0.84
CA LYS A 7 -0.65 26.36 -1.46
C LYS A 7 0.09 25.48 -0.45
N ARG A 8 0.36 25.99 0.77
CA ARG A 8 1.00 25.22 1.83
C ARG A 8 0.14 24.04 2.29
N ARG A 9 -1.18 24.21 2.39
CA ARG A 9 -2.12 23.14 2.72
C ARG A 9 -2.10 22.04 1.66
N LYS A 10 -2.23 22.40 0.38
CA LYS A 10 -2.19 21.45 -0.75
C LYS A 10 -0.87 20.66 -0.79
N ARG A 11 0.27 21.32 -0.57
CA ARG A 11 1.58 20.65 -0.49
C ARG A 11 1.68 19.68 0.69
N ARG A 12 1.13 20.05 1.86
CA ARG A 12 1.12 19.17 3.04
C ARG A 12 0.25 17.94 2.80
N GLU A 13 -0.94 18.14 2.23
CA GLU A 13 -1.86 17.05 1.89
C GLU A 13 -1.23 16.06 0.91
N MET A 14 -0.63 16.56 -0.19
CA MET A 14 0.10 15.70 -1.14
C MET A 14 1.26 14.93 -0.49
N ARG A 15 1.95 15.54 0.49
CA ARG A 15 3.01 14.84 1.22
C ARG A 15 2.46 13.71 2.10
N LEU A 16 1.33 13.94 2.77
CA LEU A 16 0.71 12.92 3.62
C LEU A 16 0.18 11.75 2.77
N MET A 17 -0.48 12.02 1.64
CA MET A 17 -0.91 10.99 0.69
C MET A 17 0.27 10.18 0.15
N GLN A 18 1.40 10.84 -0.16
CA GLN A 18 2.60 10.14 -0.61
C GLN A 18 3.16 9.24 0.50
N GLN A 19 3.15 9.70 1.75
CA GLN A 19 3.59 8.91 2.90
C GLN A 19 2.69 7.70 3.13
N GLU A 20 1.37 7.88 3.04
CA GLU A 20 0.38 6.79 3.10
C GLU A 20 0.69 5.72 2.04
N ALA A 21 0.80 6.11 0.77
CA ALA A 21 1.13 5.18 -0.32
C ALA A 21 2.45 4.43 -0.05
N THR A 22 3.48 5.12 0.44
CA THR A 22 4.77 4.48 0.79
C THR A 22 4.63 3.47 1.92
N TRP A 23 3.82 3.73 2.93
CA TRP A 23 3.62 2.77 4.03
C TRP A 23 2.79 1.56 3.59
N LEU A 24 1.80 1.76 2.74
CA LEU A 24 1.03 0.65 2.15
C LEU A 24 1.92 -0.23 1.24
N GLN A 25 2.77 0.36 0.41
CA GLN A 25 3.76 -0.39 -0.38
C GLN A 25 4.70 -1.24 0.49
N LYS A 26 5.11 -0.71 1.65
CA LYS A 26 5.93 -1.46 2.60
C LYS A 26 5.17 -2.62 3.24
N ALA A 27 3.87 -2.45 3.49
CA ALA A 27 3.04 -3.53 4.01
C ALA A 27 2.94 -4.67 3.00
N VAL A 28 2.61 -4.36 1.74
CA VAL A 28 2.59 -5.34 0.63
C VAL A 28 3.94 -6.05 0.50
N PHE A 29 5.05 -5.30 0.51
CA PHE A 29 6.38 -5.90 0.47
C PHE A 29 6.65 -6.85 1.64
N ALA A 30 6.16 -6.51 2.84
CA ALA A 30 6.30 -7.37 4.00
C ALA A 30 5.47 -8.66 3.86
N PHE A 31 4.27 -8.59 3.28
CA PHE A 31 3.44 -9.76 3.00
C PHE A 31 4.15 -10.72 2.05
N GLY A 32 4.66 -10.24 0.91
CA GLY A 32 5.44 -11.08 0.00
C GLY A 32 6.70 -11.68 0.64
N LYS A 33 7.34 -10.98 1.59
CA LYS A 33 8.46 -11.56 2.37
C LYS A 33 8.02 -12.69 3.29
N VAL A 34 6.81 -12.63 3.83
CA VAL A 34 6.26 -13.71 4.66
C VAL A 34 5.92 -14.91 3.79
N GLU A 35 5.30 -14.72 2.62
CA GLU A 35 5.06 -15.77 1.61
C GLU A 35 6.37 -16.45 1.19
N ASP A 36 7.39 -15.68 0.78
CA ASP A 36 8.73 -16.19 0.43
C ASP A 36 9.32 -17.10 1.53
N ILE A 37 9.05 -16.79 2.81
CA ILE A 37 9.54 -17.56 3.94
C ILE A 37 8.72 -18.84 4.11
N ARG A 38 7.39 -18.77 3.95
CA ARG A 38 6.49 -19.92 4.05
C ARG A 38 6.77 -20.93 2.94
N GLU A 39 6.98 -20.47 1.71
CA GLU A 39 7.38 -21.33 0.59
C GLU A 39 8.67 -22.08 0.92
N LYS A 40 9.70 -21.39 1.43
CA LYS A 40 10.96 -22.03 1.84
C LYS A 40 10.77 -23.06 2.95
N ILE A 41 9.90 -22.79 3.92
CA ILE A 41 9.58 -23.74 4.98
C ILE A 41 8.86 -24.96 4.39
N ALA A 42 7.94 -24.76 3.45
CA ALA A 42 7.21 -25.84 2.80
C ALA A 42 8.15 -26.70 1.94
N ASP A 43 9.04 -26.08 1.17
CA ASP A 43 10.09 -26.74 0.39
C ASP A 43 11.00 -27.60 1.27
N MET A 44 11.43 -27.08 2.43
CA MET A 44 12.25 -27.81 3.39
C MET A 44 11.55 -29.05 3.96
N ASN A 45 10.21 -29.06 3.97
CA ASN A 45 9.41 -30.18 4.47
C ASN A 45 8.81 -31.04 3.35
N GLU A 46 9.12 -30.75 2.08
CA GLU A 46 8.54 -31.41 0.90
C GLU A 46 7.00 -31.36 0.89
N THR A 47 6.45 -30.23 1.34
CA THR A 47 5.01 -29.96 1.42
C THR A 47 4.63 -28.72 0.61
N GLU A 48 3.34 -28.55 0.32
CA GLU A 48 2.83 -27.27 -0.20
C GLU A 48 2.68 -26.24 0.93
N PRO A 49 2.92 -24.94 0.67
CA PRO A 49 2.71 -23.91 1.67
C PRO A 49 1.22 -23.74 1.96
N ASP A 50 0.83 -23.89 3.23
CA ASP A 50 -0.53 -23.56 3.64
C ASP A 50 -0.83 -22.08 3.37
N PRO A 51 -2.05 -21.73 2.88
CA PRO A 51 -2.48 -20.36 2.75
C PRO A 51 -2.38 -19.61 4.08
N LEU A 52 -1.85 -18.39 4.06
CA LEU A 52 -1.84 -17.53 5.24
C LEU A 52 -3.12 -16.70 5.28
N THR A 53 -3.94 -16.90 6.30
CA THR A 53 -5.18 -16.15 6.51
C THR A 53 -5.09 -15.27 7.76
N VAL A 54 -5.85 -14.19 7.77
CA VAL A 54 -6.06 -13.32 8.93
C VAL A 54 -7.54 -13.36 9.29
N GLU A 55 -7.85 -13.59 10.57
CA GLU A 55 -9.22 -13.53 11.07
C GLU A 55 -9.61 -12.07 11.34
N LEU A 56 -10.63 -11.58 10.63
CA LEU A 56 -11.24 -10.27 10.83
C LEU A 56 -12.75 -10.43 10.96
N GLU A 57 -13.30 -10.02 12.11
CA GLU A 57 -14.75 -10.06 12.38
C GLU A 57 -15.37 -11.45 12.15
N GLY A 58 -14.63 -12.52 12.46
CA GLY A 58 -15.07 -13.91 12.28
C GLY A 58 -14.98 -14.42 10.84
N THR A 59 -14.36 -13.66 9.94
CA THR A 59 -14.09 -14.07 8.56
C THR A 59 -12.59 -14.30 8.38
N GLU A 60 -12.21 -15.45 7.83
CA GLU A 60 -10.84 -15.70 7.40
C GLU A 60 -10.61 -15.06 6.04
N ILE A 61 -9.63 -14.15 5.97
CA ILE A 61 -9.27 -13.45 4.75
C ILE A 61 -7.85 -13.86 4.35
N PRO A 62 -7.64 -14.41 3.14
CA PRO A 62 -6.30 -14.66 2.61
C PRO A 62 -5.43 -13.41 2.64
N LEU A 63 -4.16 -13.56 3.00
CA LEU A 63 -3.23 -12.43 3.02
C LEU A 63 -3.04 -11.85 1.61
N ASP A 64 -3.07 -12.68 0.58
CA ASP A 64 -3.01 -12.31 -0.84
C ASP A 64 -4.13 -11.32 -1.20
N ASP A 65 -5.37 -11.57 -0.76
CA ASP A 65 -6.52 -10.69 -1.00
C ASP A 65 -6.31 -9.32 -0.34
N ILE A 66 -5.72 -9.32 0.87
CA ILE A 66 -5.36 -8.08 1.57
C ILE A 66 -4.26 -7.35 0.80
N ALA A 67 -3.24 -8.07 0.32
CA ALA A 67 -2.13 -7.50 -0.45
C ALA A 67 -2.64 -6.84 -1.74
N GLU A 68 -3.48 -7.53 -2.51
CA GLU A 68 -4.09 -7.01 -3.74
C GLU A 68 -4.90 -5.73 -3.48
N ALA A 69 -5.76 -5.74 -2.46
CA ALA A 69 -6.54 -4.56 -2.08
C ALA A 69 -5.65 -3.36 -1.68
N LEU A 70 -4.53 -3.62 -1.00
CA LEU A 70 -3.56 -2.57 -0.68
C LEU A 70 -2.83 -2.05 -1.91
N GLU A 71 -2.47 -2.92 -2.87
CA GLU A 71 -1.85 -2.52 -4.12
C GLU A 71 -2.75 -1.62 -4.96
N GLU A 72 -4.02 -2.01 -5.13
CA GLU A 72 -5.03 -1.18 -5.81
C GLU A 72 -5.15 0.19 -5.14
N ARG A 73 -5.19 0.22 -3.80
CA ARG A 73 -5.26 1.47 -3.03
C ARG A 73 -4.02 2.34 -3.23
N VAL A 74 -2.83 1.74 -3.28
CA VAL A 74 -1.58 2.44 -3.60
C VAL A 74 -1.66 3.05 -4.99
N GLN A 75 -2.04 2.26 -5.99
CA GLN A 75 -2.11 2.72 -7.38
C GLN A 75 -3.07 3.92 -7.52
N GLY A 76 -4.28 3.82 -6.97
CA GLY A 76 -5.25 4.92 -6.98
C GLY A 76 -4.73 6.17 -6.24
N THR A 77 -4.02 5.98 -5.13
CA THR A 77 -3.41 7.11 -4.40
C THR A 77 -2.30 7.80 -5.22
N LEU A 78 -1.48 7.03 -5.92
CA LEU A 78 -0.42 7.56 -6.77
C LEU A 78 -0.99 8.25 -8.02
N GLU A 79 -2.08 7.76 -8.60
CA GLU A 79 -2.78 8.40 -9.70
C GLU A 79 -3.35 9.76 -9.30
N MET A 80 -4.08 9.83 -8.18
CA MET A 80 -4.56 11.10 -7.63
C MET A 80 -3.42 12.10 -7.37
N LEU A 81 -2.26 11.61 -6.91
CA LEU A 81 -1.08 12.45 -6.72
C LEU A 81 -0.52 12.97 -8.04
N ARG A 82 -0.53 12.17 -9.11
CA ARG A 82 -0.09 12.60 -10.45
C ARG A 82 -1.01 13.69 -11.00
N GLU A 83 -2.32 13.50 -10.94
CA GLU A 83 -3.32 14.49 -11.36
C GLU A 83 -3.13 15.82 -10.63
N ARG A 84 -3.02 15.75 -9.29
CA ARG A 84 -2.79 16.94 -8.45
C ARG A 84 -1.48 17.64 -8.77
N ARG A 85 -0.43 16.91 -9.14
CA ARG A 85 0.85 17.50 -9.60
C ARG A 85 0.72 18.14 -10.98
N GLY A 86 -0.06 17.56 -11.89
CA GLY A 86 -0.38 18.15 -13.20
C GLY A 86 -1.16 19.46 -13.09
N MET A 87 -1.98 19.62 -12.06
CA MET A 87 -2.74 20.85 -11.78
C MET A 87 -1.93 21.96 -11.08
N VAL A 88 -0.73 21.66 -10.56
CA VAL A 88 0.12 22.67 -9.89
C VAL A 88 1.15 23.17 -10.91
N PRO A 89 1.03 24.43 -11.40
CA PRO A 89 2.03 24.97 -12.32
C PRO A 89 3.41 24.97 -11.65
N ARG A 90 4.43 24.53 -12.39
CA ARG A 90 5.83 24.67 -11.97
C ARG A 90 6.13 26.17 -11.88
N SER A 91 6.31 26.66 -10.65
CA SER A 91 6.77 28.01 -10.34
C SER A 91 8.22 28.20 -10.71
#